data_AF-A0A941AVZ1-F1
#
_entry.id   AF-A0A941AVZ1-F1
#
_cell.length_a   1.000
_cell.length_b   1.000
_cell.length_c   1.000
_cell.angle_alpha   90.00
_cell.angle_beta   90.00
_cell.angle_gamma   90.00
#
_symmetry.space_group_name_H-M   'P 1'
#
loop_
_entity.id
_entity.type
_entity.pdbx_description
1 polymer ?
#
loop_
_entity_poly.entity_id
_entity_poly.type
_entity_poly.pdbx_seq_one_letter_code
_entity_poly.pdbx_strand_id
1 'polypeptide(L)'
;MSGSASLGSADLVERLDRILPQTQCGQCGFDGCRPYAEAMAHGEAGVDRCPPGGDAGARALARVLQVPALPYDRSRGTHHATAPVARIVEADCIGCTKCIQACPVDAIIGGAKLMHVVIEPLCTGCELCVPACPVDCIELIAVGAT
;
A
#
# COMPACT_ATOMS: atom_id res chain seq x y z
N MET A 1 -35.86 5.39 10.40
CA MET A 1 -35.40 3.99 10.26
C MET A 1 -33.99 3.93 10.80
N SER A 2 -33.89 3.55 12.07
CA SER A 2 -32.66 3.50 12.86
C SER A 2 -31.91 2.21 12.56
N GLY A 3 -30.60 2.30 12.37
CA GLY A 3 -29.74 1.14 12.12
C GLY A 3 -28.29 1.45 12.50
N SER A 4 -28.05 1.75 13.77
CA SER A 4 -26.70 1.79 14.36
C SER A 4 -26.24 0.35 14.57
N ALA A 5 -25.68 -0.28 13.54
CA ALA A 5 -25.05 -1.58 13.66
C ALA A 5 -23.71 -1.43 14.40
N SER A 6 -23.60 -2.08 15.56
CA SER A 6 -22.31 -2.37 16.19
C SER A 6 -21.45 -3.13 15.18
N LEU A 7 -20.37 -2.52 14.70
CA LEU A 7 -19.47 -3.11 13.71
C LEU A 7 -18.67 -4.21 14.41
N GLY A 8 -18.75 -5.45 13.91
CA GLY A 8 -17.91 -6.54 14.42
C GLY A 8 -16.42 -6.25 14.17
N SER A 9 -15.53 -6.82 15.00
CA SER A 9 -14.08 -6.61 14.89
C SER A 9 -13.54 -6.80 13.46
N ALA A 10 -14.02 -7.83 12.74
CA ALA A 10 -13.62 -8.10 11.36
C ALA A 10 -13.98 -6.97 10.37
N ASP A 11 -15.13 -6.31 10.55
CA ASP A 11 -15.51 -5.18 9.70
C ASP A 11 -14.62 -3.95 9.99
N LEU A 12 -14.27 -3.73 11.26
CA LEU A 12 -13.36 -2.66 11.64
C LEU A 12 -11.97 -2.83 11.00
N VAL A 13 -11.41 -4.04 11.06
CA VAL A 13 -10.13 -4.36 10.42
C VAL A 13 -10.19 -4.04 8.92
N GLU A 14 -11.25 -4.48 8.23
CA GLU A 14 -11.42 -4.24 6.79
C GLU A 14 -11.53 -2.75 6.43
N ARG A 15 -12.16 -1.96 7.29
CA ARG A 15 -12.24 -0.50 7.09
C ARG A 15 -10.90 0.19 7.30
N LEU A 16 -10.11 -0.27 8.27
CA LEU A 16 -8.77 0.26 8.53
C LEU A 16 -7.79 -0.13 7.43
N ASP A 17 -7.80 -1.38 7.00
CA ASP A 17 -6.94 -1.91 5.93
C ASP A 17 -7.14 -1.11 4.63
N ARG A 18 -8.39 -0.84 4.23
CA ARG A 18 -8.69 -0.03 3.04
C ARG A 18 -8.20 1.42 3.08
N ILE A 19 -7.93 1.98 4.27
CA ILE A 19 -7.37 3.33 4.41
C ILE A 19 -5.85 3.29 4.24
N LEU A 20 -5.21 2.17 4.58
CA LEU A 20 -3.78 2.03 4.47
C LEU A 20 -3.34 2.00 3.01
N PRO A 21 -2.12 2.45 2.71
CA PRO A 21 -1.66 2.68 1.34
C PRO A 21 -1.30 1.40 0.57
N GLN A 22 -1.44 0.22 1.19
CA GLN A 22 -1.17 -1.09 0.57
C GLN A 22 0.24 -1.19 -0.05
N THR A 23 1.23 -0.58 0.61
CA THR A 23 2.64 -0.61 0.18
C THR A 23 3.43 -1.79 0.73
N GLN A 24 2.91 -2.47 1.76
CA GLN A 24 3.56 -3.62 2.42
C GLN A 24 5.01 -3.34 2.90
N CYS A 25 5.34 -2.08 3.18
CA CYS A 25 6.73 -1.64 3.41
C CYS A 25 7.32 -1.96 4.80
N GLY A 26 6.51 -2.40 5.77
CA GLY A 26 6.97 -2.75 7.11
C GLY A 26 7.34 -1.60 8.07
N GLN A 27 7.34 -0.34 7.63
CA GLN A 27 7.81 0.81 8.43
C GLN A 27 7.00 1.04 9.73
N CYS A 28 5.77 0.55 9.79
CA CYS A 28 4.94 0.59 11.00
C CYS A 28 5.33 -0.43 12.08
N GLY A 29 6.24 -1.37 11.77
CA GLY A 29 6.65 -2.47 12.64
C GLY A 29 5.83 -3.76 12.48
N PHE A 30 5.03 -3.86 11.41
CA PHE A 30 4.20 -5.02 11.08
C PHE A 30 4.49 -5.48 9.64
N ASP A 31 4.25 -6.75 9.33
CA ASP A 31 4.58 -7.38 8.03
C ASP A 31 3.76 -6.86 6.84
N GLY A 32 2.80 -5.96 7.06
CA GLY A 32 1.99 -5.36 6.01
C GLY A 32 0.86 -4.49 6.54
N CYS A 33 0.01 -4.01 5.63
CA CYS A 33 -1.11 -3.15 6.00
C CYS A 33 -2.16 -3.91 6.84
N ARG A 34 -2.55 -5.12 6.43
CA ARG A 34 -3.55 -5.93 7.15
C ARG A 34 -3.16 -6.21 8.61
N PRO A 35 -1.95 -6.73 8.94
CA PRO A 35 -1.57 -6.94 10.34
C PRO A 35 -1.54 -5.64 11.16
N TYR A 36 -1.17 -4.51 10.55
CA TYR A 36 -1.23 -3.22 11.24
C TYR A 36 -2.69 -2.78 11.50
N ALA A 37 -3.60 -3.03 10.56
CA ALA A 37 -5.03 -2.79 10.73
C ALA A 37 -5.64 -3.65 11.86
N GLU A 38 -5.24 -4.92 11.96
CA GLU A 38 -5.63 -5.83 13.05
C GLU A 38 -5.15 -5.31 14.41
N ALA A 39 -3.87 -4.96 14.52
CA ALA A 39 -3.30 -4.40 15.74
C ALA A 39 -4.02 -3.09 16.16
N MET A 40 -4.39 -2.23 15.21
CA MET A 40 -5.19 -1.04 15.48
C MET A 40 -6.61 -1.39 15.98
N ALA A 41 -7.29 -2.35 15.36
CA ALA A 41 -8.62 -2.79 15.77
C ALA A 41 -8.63 -3.41 17.19
N HIS A 42 -7.53 -4.04 17.59
CA HIS A 42 -7.35 -4.60 18.93
C HIS A 42 -6.79 -3.61 19.97
N GLY A 43 -6.44 -2.38 19.56
CA GLY A 43 -5.87 -1.38 20.45
C GLY A 43 -4.40 -1.60 20.82
N GLU A 44 -3.69 -2.45 20.07
CA GLU A 44 -2.29 -2.80 20.26
C GLU A 44 -1.33 -1.81 19.56
N ALA A 45 -1.85 -1.03 18.62
CA ALA A 45 -1.10 -0.01 17.88
C ALA A 45 -1.90 1.29 17.70
N GLY A 46 -1.18 2.41 17.66
CA GLY A 46 -1.73 3.73 17.35
C GLY A 46 -1.88 3.98 15.84
N VAL A 47 -2.59 5.03 15.48
CA VAL A 47 -2.91 5.45 14.08
C VAL A 47 -1.77 6.17 13.35
N ASP A 48 -0.70 6.48 14.06
CA ASP A 48 0.38 7.39 13.67
C ASP A 48 1.59 6.66 13.05
N ARG A 49 1.58 5.32 13.00
CA ARG A 49 2.78 4.54 12.66
C ARG A 49 3.01 4.30 11.17
N CYS A 50 2.21 4.86 10.27
CA CYS A 50 2.32 4.62 8.83
C CYS A 50 2.91 5.84 8.08
N PRO A 51 4.24 5.91 7.86
CA PRO A 51 4.85 7.00 7.09
C PRO A 51 4.28 7.15 5.67
N PRO A 52 4.05 6.07 4.88
CA PRO A 52 3.49 6.23 3.55
C PRO A 52 2.07 6.82 3.57
N GLY A 53 1.27 6.54 4.61
CA GLY A 53 -0.05 7.16 4.80
C GLY A 53 0.02 8.62 5.25
N GLY A 54 1.11 9.03 5.90
CA GLY A 54 1.35 10.40 6.36
C GLY A 54 0.29 10.92 7.33
N ASP A 55 0.29 12.23 7.54
CA ASP A 55 -0.67 12.88 8.46
C ASP A 55 -2.13 12.74 7.96
N ALA A 56 -2.34 12.62 6.65
CA ALA A 56 -3.68 12.42 6.07
C ALA A 56 -4.24 11.03 6.40
N GLY A 57 -3.41 9.98 6.26
CA GLY A 57 -3.75 8.61 6.64
C GLY A 57 -4.01 8.49 8.13
N ALA A 58 -3.14 9.04 8.98
CA ALA A 58 -3.33 9.04 10.43
C ALA A 58 -4.67 9.68 10.85
N ARG A 59 -5.04 10.82 10.23
CA ARG A 59 -6.37 11.45 10.45
C ARG A 59 -7.53 10.59 9.96
N ALA A 60 -7.38 9.89 8.84
CA ALA A 60 -8.44 9.01 8.32
C ALA A 60 -8.66 7.80 9.24
N LEU A 61 -7.59 7.16 9.70
CA LEU A 61 -7.62 6.06 10.66
C LEU A 61 -8.24 6.49 12.00
N ALA A 62 -7.82 7.65 12.52
CA ALA A 62 -8.36 8.22 13.76
C ALA A 62 -9.89 8.42 13.70
N ARG A 63 -10.41 8.88 12.55
CA ARG A 63 -11.85 9.02 12.32
C ARG A 63 -12.57 7.67 12.33
N VAL A 64 -11.97 6.60 11.83
CA VAL A 64 -12.60 5.26 11.88
C VAL A 64 -12.62 4.72 13.31
N LEU A 65 -11.52 4.86 14.05
CA LEU A 65 -11.40 4.40 15.44
C LEU A 65 -12.08 5.31 16.46
N GLN A 66 -12.55 6.50 16.06
CA GLN A 66 -13.11 7.52 16.95
C GLN A 66 -12.14 7.96 18.05
N VAL A 67 -10.86 8.10 17.71
CA VAL A 67 -9.79 8.57 18.60
C VAL A 67 -9.28 9.94 18.15
N PRO A 68 -8.61 10.72 19.03
CA PRO A 68 -7.96 11.96 18.63
C PRO A 68 -6.93 11.72 17.52
N ALA A 69 -6.94 12.57 16.50
CA ALA A 69 -5.93 12.51 15.45
C ALA A 69 -4.56 12.94 15.99
N LEU A 70 -3.53 12.19 15.62
CA LEU A 70 -2.14 12.48 15.90
C LEU A 70 -1.38 12.69 14.58
N PRO A 71 -0.34 13.53 14.56
CA PRO A 71 0.62 13.53 13.47
C PRO A 71 1.25 12.14 13.33
N TYR A 72 1.64 11.74 12.12
CA TYR A 72 2.36 10.49 11.95
C TYR A 72 3.77 10.58 12.57
N ASP A 73 4.26 9.44 13.03
CA ASP A 73 5.57 9.26 13.63
C ASP A 73 6.68 9.36 12.56
N ARG A 74 7.28 10.54 12.46
CA ARG A 74 8.37 10.86 11.52
C ARG A 74 9.66 10.08 11.80
N SER A 75 9.81 9.45 12.98
CA SER A 75 10.98 8.61 13.27
C SER A 75 10.99 7.29 12.50
N ARG A 76 9.82 6.87 11.98
CA ARG A 76 9.65 5.58 11.26
C ARG A 76 9.91 5.66 9.77
N GLY A 77 9.97 6.87 9.21
CA GLY A 77 10.18 7.08 7.78
C GLY A 77 9.65 8.42 7.30
N THR A 78 10.01 8.73 6.05
CA THR A 78 9.56 9.95 5.38
C THR A 78 8.26 9.66 4.63
N HIS A 79 7.29 10.57 4.75
CA HIS A 79 6.12 10.55 3.90
C HIS A 79 6.47 11.13 2.53
N HIS A 80 6.30 10.34 1.47
CA HIS A 80 6.40 10.81 0.11
C HIS A 80 5.00 11.17 -0.38
N ALA A 81 4.77 12.45 -0.67
CA ALA A 81 3.47 12.94 -1.12
C ALA A 81 3.00 12.27 -2.42
N THR A 82 3.95 11.82 -3.24
CA THR A 82 3.73 11.09 -4.48
C THR A 82 4.54 9.80 -4.45
N ALA A 83 3.86 8.65 -4.47
CA ALA A 83 4.51 7.37 -4.64
C ALA A 83 5.07 7.26 -6.07
N PRO A 84 6.26 6.65 -6.26
CA PRO A 84 6.72 6.33 -7.60
C PRO A 84 5.82 5.28 -8.24
N VAL A 85 5.74 5.30 -9.57
CA VAL A 85 5.02 4.28 -10.36
C VAL A 85 6.02 3.35 -11.02
N ALA A 86 5.77 2.05 -10.90
CA ALA A 86 6.55 1.05 -11.61
C ALA A 86 6.28 1.11 -13.12
N ARG A 87 7.34 1.08 -13.93
CA ARG A 87 7.29 0.96 -15.39
C ARG A 87 8.09 -0.26 -15.81
N ILE A 88 7.49 -1.11 -16.64
CA ILE A 88 8.16 -2.27 -17.23
C ILE A 88 8.81 -1.85 -18.55
N VAL A 89 10.10 -2.13 -18.70
CA VAL A 89 10.84 -1.89 -19.94
C VAL A 89 10.49 -2.99 -20.94
N GLU A 90 9.76 -2.61 -21.99
CA GLU A 90 9.21 -3.53 -23.00
C GLU A 90 10.28 -4.41 -23.63
N ALA A 91 11.43 -3.83 -24.01
CA ALA A 91 12.48 -4.52 -24.73
C ALA A 91 13.08 -5.72 -23.98
N ASP A 92 13.04 -5.69 -22.64
CA ASP A 92 13.69 -6.68 -21.79
C ASP A 92 12.68 -7.65 -21.14
N CYS A 93 11.38 -7.35 -21.20
CA CYS A 93 10.37 -8.16 -20.55
C CYS A 93 10.19 -9.53 -21.23
N ILE A 94 10.50 -10.60 -20.49
CA ILE A 94 10.36 -11.98 -20.99
C ILE A 94 8.98 -12.62 -20.72
N GLY A 95 8.03 -11.90 -20.13
CA GLY A 95 6.69 -12.43 -19.83
C GLY A 95 6.67 -13.58 -18.80
N CYS A 96 7.51 -13.53 -17.76
CA CYS A 96 7.63 -14.59 -16.75
C CYS A 96 6.54 -14.61 -15.66
N THR A 97 5.62 -13.63 -15.66
CA THR A 97 4.52 -13.43 -14.68
C THR A 97 4.89 -13.20 -13.21
N LYS A 98 6.17 -13.24 -12.81
CA LYS A 98 6.57 -13.04 -11.40
C LYS A 98 6.19 -11.67 -10.83
N CYS A 99 6.25 -10.62 -11.65
CA CYS A 99 5.84 -9.28 -11.21
C CYS A 99 4.34 -9.21 -10.91
N ILE A 100 3.50 -9.93 -11.67
CA ILE A 100 2.05 -10.03 -11.41
C ILE A 100 1.81 -10.68 -10.05
N GLN A 101 2.47 -11.80 -9.78
CA GLN A 101 2.35 -12.53 -8.50
C GLN A 101 2.83 -11.72 -7.30
N ALA A 102 3.80 -10.83 -7.51
CA ALA A 102 4.34 -9.97 -6.46
C ALA A 102 3.49 -8.70 -6.21
N CYS A 103 2.57 -8.35 -7.12
CA CYS A 103 1.80 -7.12 -7.00
C CYS A 103 0.63 -7.32 -6.01
N PRO A 104 0.61 -6.63 -4.85
CA PRO A 104 -0.41 -6.85 -3.83
C PRO A 104 -1.78 -6.23 -4.17
N VAL A 105 -1.84 -5.41 -5.22
CA VAL A 105 -3.00 -4.62 -5.64
C VAL A 105 -3.42 -4.90 -7.08
N ASP A 106 -2.87 -5.97 -7.67
CA ASP A 106 -3.17 -6.39 -9.05
C ASP A 106 -3.02 -5.28 -10.11
N ALA A 107 -2.06 -4.37 -9.90
CA ALA A 107 -1.80 -3.25 -10.81
C ALA A 107 -1.04 -3.67 -12.09
N ILE A 108 -0.63 -4.93 -12.23
CA ILE A 108 0.16 -5.41 -13.38
C ILE A 108 -0.66 -6.41 -14.18
N ILE A 109 -0.80 -6.16 -15.49
CA ILE A 109 -1.53 -7.01 -16.42
C ILE A 109 -0.61 -7.57 -17.50
N GLY A 110 -0.93 -8.75 -18.02
CA GLY A 110 -0.26 -9.36 -19.16
C GLY A 110 -0.42 -10.88 -19.11
N GLY A 111 0.44 -11.61 -19.83
CA GLY A 111 0.35 -13.06 -19.93
C GLY A 111 1.71 -13.72 -20.08
N ALA A 112 1.74 -15.04 -19.93
CA ALA A 112 2.97 -15.81 -20.11
C ALA A 112 3.55 -15.57 -21.51
N LYS A 113 4.86 -15.23 -21.57
CA LYS A 113 5.60 -14.88 -22.80
C LYS A 113 5.06 -13.66 -23.55
N LEU A 114 4.22 -12.86 -22.90
CA LEU A 114 3.77 -11.56 -23.41
C LEU A 114 4.31 -10.46 -22.50
N MET A 115 4.48 -9.27 -23.07
CA MET A 115 4.86 -8.09 -22.30
C MET A 115 3.80 -7.80 -21.23
N HIS A 116 4.23 -7.46 -20.03
CA HIS A 116 3.33 -6.97 -18.99
C HIS A 116 3.31 -5.44 -18.95
N VAL A 117 2.21 -4.86 -18.49
CA VAL A 117 1.99 -3.41 -18.34
C VAL A 117 1.53 -3.11 -16.92
N VAL A 118 1.99 -1.99 -16.38
CA VAL A 118 1.50 -1.45 -15.11
C VAL A 118 0.35 -0.48 -15.37
N ILE A 119 -0.77 -0.68 -14.68
CA ILE A 119 -1.90 0.25 -14.63
C ILE A 119 -1.55 1.32 -13.60
N GLU A 120 -0.97 2.43 -14.07
CA GLU A 120 -0.43 3.50 -13.21
C GLU A 120 -1.39 3.96 -12.10
N PRO A 121 -2.70 4.17 -12.35
CA PRO A 121 -3.64 4.60 -11.32
C PRO A 121 -3.85 3.61 -10.16
N LEU A 122 -3.47 2.34 -10.34
CA LEU A 122 -3.60 1.29 -9.32
C LEU A 122 -2.26 1.00 -8.63
N CYS A 123 -1.14 1.50 -9.17
CA CYS A 123 0.17 1.25 -8.61
C CYS A 123 0.35 2.06 -7.31
N THR A 124 0.65 1.38 -6.21
CA THR A 124 0.89 2.01 -4.90
C THR A 124 2.35 2.40 -4.68
N GLY A 125 3.25 2.07 -5.62
CA GLY A 125 4.69 2.24 -5.44
C GLY A 125 5.28 1.37 -4.33
N CYS A 126 4.74 0.16 -4.12
CA CYS A 126 5.24 -0.80 -3.11
C CYS A 126 6.60 -1.42 -3.44
N GLU A 127 7.07 -1.27 -4.68
CA GLU A 127 8.35 -1.76 -5.19
C GLU A 127 8.56 -3.29 -5.15
N LEU A 128 7.61 -4.08 -4.65
CA LEU A 128 7.70 -5.55 -4.55
C LEU A 128 7.94 -6.24 -5.90
N CYS A 129 7.50 -5.64 -6.99
CA CYS A 129 7.70 -6.18 -8.33
C CYS A 129 9.16 -6.09 -8.81
N VAL A 130 9.94 -5.11 -8.34
CA VAL A 130 11.32 -4.85 -8.77
C VAL A 130 12.22 -6.07 -8.48
N PRO A 131 12.36 -6.55 -7.23
CA PRO A 131 13.17 -7.73 -6.94
C PRO A 131 12.57 -9.04 -7.46
N ALA A 132 11.28 -9.05 -7.83
CA ALA A 132 10.63 -10.23 -8.40
C ALA A 132 10.98 -10.43 -9.89
N CYS A 133 11.42 -9.38 -10.58
CA CYS A 133 11.76 -9.43 -12.00
C CYS A 133 13.13 -10.11 -12.20
N PRO A 134 13.20 -11.28 -12.87
CA PRO A 134 14.47 -12.02 -13.01
C PRO A 134 15.42 -11.43 -14.06
N VAL A 135 14.99 -10.39 -14.78
CA VAL A 135 15.73 -9.69 -15.83
C VAL A 135 15.86 -8.21 -15.53
N ASP A 136 15.50 -7.79 -14.30
CA ASP A 136 15.64 -6.41 -13.81
C ASP A 136 15.03 -5.33 -14.71
N CYS A 137 13.98 -5.66 -15.48
CA CYS A 137 13.36 -4.76 -16.45
C CYS A 137 12.30 -3.80 -15.86
N ILE A 138 12.38 -3.45 -14.57
CA ILE A 138 11.37 -2.60 -13.90
C ILE A 138 12.03 -1.35 -13.31
N GLU A 139 11.53 -0.19 -13.73
CA GLU A 139 11.99 1.12 -13.26
C GLU A 139 10.91 1.79 -12.41
N LEU A 140 11.32 2.65 -11.48
CA LEU A 140 10.42 3.46 -10.66
C LEU A 140 10.46 4.91 -11.15
N ILE A 141 9.33 5.40 -11.65
CA ILE A 141 9.20 6.76 -12.16
C ILE A 141 8.52 7.63 -11.10
N ALA A 142 9.14 8.76 -10.79
CA ALA A 142 8.52 9.78 -9.95
C ALA A 142 7.31 10.40 -10.67
N VAL A 143 6.13 10.27 -10.08
CA VAL A 143 4.92 10.94 -10.60
C VAL A 143 4.89 12.36 -10.05
N GLY A 144 5.23 13.36 -10.87
CA GLY A 144 5.15 14.78 -10.46
C GLY A 144 6.37 15.67 -10.73
N ALA A 145 7.27 15.30 -11.64
CA ALA A 145 8.27 16.23 -12.17
C ALA A 145 7.86 16.71 -13.58
N THR A 146 6.96 17.69 -13.64
CA THR A 146 6.75 18.57 -14.80
C THR A 146 6.65 20.00 -14.31
#